data_AF-A0A178D0W5-F1
#
_entry.id   AF-A0A178D0W5-F1
#
_cell.length_a   1.000
_cell.length_b   1.000
_cell.length_c   1.000
_cell.angle_alpha   90.00
_cell.angle_beta   90.00
_cell.angle_gamma   90.00
#
_symmetry.space_group_name_H-M   'P 1'
#
loop_
_entity.id
_entity.type
_entity.pdbx_description
1 polymer ?
#
loop_
_entity_poly.entity_id
_entity_poly.type
_entity_poly.pdbx_seq_one_letter_code
_entity_poly.pdbx_strand_id
1 'polypeptide(L)'
;MATEQPFRFTADDFAEALADLDGEIGKSRNLGKIVPVRLLSAGGFVAVSHLGNRSATEDIDYIIDPNIENLGKIKEKLQKAIRTVADKRKISEEWINAHMEVFAQVILWHGKNLVIYAVKWEWSLARKLKRIGSERREIDINDAVAILKIMMDQKGGPLEREMMKGWNTIVHTSIEDSVLDIVAAGFSAK
;
A
#
# COMPACT_ATOMS: atom_id res chain seq x y z
N MET A 1 -0.43 -18.80 -25.39
CA MET A 1 -1.12 -17.53 -25.08
C MET A 1 -0.07 -16.60 -24.51
N ALA A 2 0.20 -15.47 -25.17
CA ALA A 2 1.11 -14.47 -24.61
C ALA A 2 0.40 -13.84 -23.41
N THR A 3 0.94 -14.03 -22.21
CA THR A 3 0.52 -13.28 -21.03
C THR A 3 0.88 -11.81 -21.28
N GLU A 4 -0.12 -10.96 -21.49
CA GLU A 4 0.11 -9.51 -21.50
C GLU A 4 0.82 -9.15 -20.19
N GLN A 5 1.93 -8.42 -20.28
CA GLN A 5 2.59 -7.96 -19.07
C GLN A 5 1.65 -7.00 -18.34
N PRO A 6 1.52 -7.11 -17.02
CA PRO A 6 0.64 -6.23 -16.25
C PRO A 6 1.07 -4.79 -16.44
N PHE A 7 0.09 -3.90 -16.63
CA PHE A 7 0.32 -2.46 -16.72
C PHE A 7 1.06 -1.99 -15.45
N ARG A 8 2.07 -1.14 -15.62
CA ARG A 8 2.87 -0.61 -14.52
C ARG A 8 2.64 0.88 -14.35
N PHE A 9 2.09 1.26 -13.21
CA PHE A 9 1.77 2.62 -12.82
C PHE A 9 2.98 3.33 -12.22
N THR A 10 3.34 4.46 -12.79
CA THR A 10 4.19 5.49 -12.18
C THR A 10 3.39 6.32 -11.17
N ALA A 11 4.07 7.24 -10.46
CA ALA A 11 3.40 8.20 -9.57
C ALA A 11 2.38 9.08 -10.33
N ASP A 12 2.72 9.49 -11.56
CA ASP A 12 1.84 10.32 -12.39
C ASP A 12 0.61 9.53 -12.87
N ASP A 13 0.81 8.27 -13.30
CA ASP A 13 -0.30 7.40 -13.69
C ASP A 13 -1.30 7.23 -12.54
N PHE A 14 -0.81 7.04 -11.32
CA PHE A 14 -1.67 6.98 -10.14
C PHE A 14 -2.34 8.30 -9.82
N ALA A 15 -1.64 9.42 -9.90
CA ALA A 15 -2.21 10.73 -9.62
C ALA A 15 -3.42 11.00 -10.53
N GLU A 16 -3.29 10.69 -11.82
CA GLU A 16 -4.37 10.85 -12.78
C GLU A 16 -5.52 9.84 -12.58
N ALA A 17 -5.21 8.56 -12.35
CA ALA A 17 -6.23 7.53 -12.12
C ALA A 17 -7.01 7.77 -10.83
N LEU A 18 -6.35 8.24 -9.76
CA LEU A 18 -6.99 8.59 -8.50
C LEU A 18 -7.84 9.86 -8.60
N ALA A 19 -7.44 10.83 -9.42
CA ALA A 19 -8.27 12.00 -9.71
C ALA A 19 -9.57 11.60 -10.45
N ASP A 20 -9.48 10.69 -11.41
CA ASP A 20 -10.66 10.13 -12.08
C ASP A 20 -11.55 9.33 -11.10
N LEU A 21 -10.95 8.53 -10.22
CA LEU A 21 -11.68 7.77 -9.19
C LEU A 21 -12.40 8.68 -8.21
N ASP A 22 -11.76 9.77 -7.77
CA ASP A 22 -12.36 10.80 -6.92
C ASP A 22 -13.58 11.44 -7.59
N GLY A 23 -13.48 11.74 -8.89
CA GLY A 23 -14.59 12.21 -9.70
C GLY A 23 -15.75 11.21 -9.78
N GLU A 24 -15.47 9.93 -9.99
CA GLU A 24 -16.48 8.87 -10.02
C GLU A 24 -17.14 8.64 -8.65
N ILE A 25 -16.38 8.70 -7.55
CA ILE A 25 -16.92 8.63 -6.19
C ILE A 25 -17.93 9.76 -5.95
N GLY A 26 -17.61 10.97 -6.42
CA GLY A 26 -18.49 12.15 -6.29
C GLY A 26 -19.86 11.99 -6.98
N LYS A 27 -19.99 11.08 -7.95
CA LYS A 27 -21.27 10.79 -8.64
C LYS A 27 -22.14 9.79 -7.88
N SER A 28 -21.58 9.07 -6.91
CA SER A 28 -22.28 8.00 -6.20
C SER A 28 -22.99 8.52 -4.95
N ARG A 29 -24.33 8.47 -4.95
CA ARG A 29 -25.14 8.84 -3.77
C ARG A 29 -24.82 8.00 -2.52
N ASN A 30 -24.39 6.75 -2.70
CA ASN A 30 -24.05 5.88 -1.56
C ASN A 30 -22.67 6.21 -1.01
N LEU A 31 -21.67 6.42 -1.88
CA LEU A 31 -20.33 6.78 -1.43
C LEU A 31 -20.31 8.21 -0.86
N GLY A 32 -21.16 9.10 -1.38
CA GLY A 32 -21.37 10.45 -0.84
C GLY A 32 -21.78 10.48 0.63
N LYS A 33 -22.30 9.38 1.19
CA LYS A 33 -22.63 9.29 2.64
C LYS A 33 -21.40 9.13 3.53
N ILE A 34 -20.27 8.70 2.96
CA ILE A 34 -19.05 8.38 3.68
C ILE A 34 -17.86 9.21 3.17
N VAL A 35 -18.13 10.28 2.43
CA VAL A 35 -17.09 11.19 1.94
C VAL A 35 -16.47 11.98 3.11
N PRO A 36 -15.13 12.14 3.15
CA PRO A 36 -14.16 11.51 2.24
C PRO A 36 -14.04 10.01 2.51
N VAL A 37 -14.08 9.20 1.44
CA VAL A 37 -13.77 7.77 1.52
C VAL A 37 -12.32 7.66 1.95
N ARG A 38 -12.08 7.02 3.10
CA ARG A 38 -10.74 6.84 3.65
C ARG A 38 -10.25 5.43 3.34
N LEU A 39 -9.21 5.36 2.53
CA LEU A 39 -8.52 4.11 2.21
C LEU A 39 -7.13 4.10 2.86
N LEU A 40 -6.61 2.92 3.15
CA LEU A 40 -5.27 2.75 3.69
C LEU A 40 -4.48 1.80 2.82
N SER A 41 -3.28 2.17 2.42
CA SER A 41 -2.46 1.42 1.49
C SER A 41 -1.08 1.07 2.06
N ALA A 42 -0.49 0.01 1.51
CA ALA A 42 0.86 -0.44 1.79
C ALA A 42 1.53 -0.90 0.49
N GLY A 43 2.80 -1.26 0.58
CA GLY A 43 3.48 -1.95 -0.51
C GLY A 43 3.84 -1.02 -1.67
N GLY A 44 3.61 -1.50 -2.90
CA GLY A 44 4.16 -0.89 -4.12
C GLY A 44 3.71 0.56 -4.34
N PHE A 45 2.44 0.86 -4.10
CA PHE A 45 1.92 2.23 -4.20
C PHE A 45 2.64 3.20 -3.25
N VAL A 46 2.91 2.78 -2.00
CA VAL A 46 3.67 3.59 -1.03
C VAL A 46 5.11 3.81 -1.50
N ALA A 47 5.74 2.76 -2.04
CA ALA A 47 7.10 2.80 -2.54
C ALA A 47 7.28 3.77 -3.73
N VAL A 48 6.27 3.83 -4.61
CA VAL A 48 6.26 4.76 -5.75
C VAL A 48 5.88 6.17 -5.32
N SER A 49 4.75 6.34 -4.61
CA SER A 49 4.11 7.65 -4.41
C SER A 49 4.65 8.43 -3.22
N HIS A 50 5.28 7.78 -2.24
CA HIS A 50 5.75 8.45 -1.01
C HIS A 50 7.24 8.24 -0.75
N LEU A 51 7.73 7.00 -0.89
CA LEU A 51 9.14 6.71 -0.64
C LEU A 51 10.04 7.12 -1.81
N GLY A 52 9.50 7.15 -3.04
CA GLY A 52 10.26 7.43 -4.26
C GLY A 52 11.35 6.39 -4.56
N ASN A 53 11.31 5.21 -3.93
CA ASN A 53 12.34 4.17 -4.07
C ASN A 53 12.03 3.17 -5.20
N ARG A 54 10.89 3.32 -5.88
CA ARG A 54 10.52 2.59 -7.09
C ARG A 54 10.01 3.57 -8.15
N SER A 55 10.30 3.28 -9.42
CA SER A 55 9.77 4.07 -10.54
C SER A 55 8.31 3.72 -10.91
N ALA A 56 7.87 2.48 -10.63
CA ALA A 56 6.49 2.05 -10.89
C ALA A 56 6.08 0.83 -10.03
N THR A 57 4.79 0.48 -10.05
CA THR A 57 4.19 -0.73 -9.45
C THR A 57 2.93 -1.16 -10.21
N GLU A 58 2.35 -2.31 -9.90
CA GLU A 58 1.22 -2.87 -10.66
C GLU A 58 -0.15 -2.41 -10.13
N ASP A 59 -0.28 -2.16 -8.83
CA ASP A 59 -1.57 -1.90 -8.19
C ASP A 59 -1.46 -1.10 -6.88
N ILE A 60 -2.63 -0.75 -6.33
CA ILE A 60 -2.82 -0.19 -5.00
C ILE A 60 -3.53 -1.23 -4.10
N ASP A 61 -2.80 -1.85 -3.19
CA ASP A 61 -3.40 -2.60 -2.09
C ASP A 61 -4.06 -1.62 -1.10
N TYR A 62 -5.30 -1.88 -0.65
CA TYR A 62 -6.00 -1.01 0.29
C TYR A 62 -6.87 -1.70 1.35
N ILE A 63 -7.29 -0.88 2.33
CA ILE A 63 -8.28 -1.17 3.38
C ILE A 63 -9.29 -0.05 3.41
N ILE A 64 -10.54 -0.41 3.68
CA ILE A 64 -11.63 0.50 4.01
C ILE A 64 -12.07 0.27 5.45
N ASP A 65 -12.56 1.32 6.13
CA ASP A 65 -12.98 1.22 7.54
C ASP A 65 -14.03 0.12 7.74
N PRO A 66 -13.69 -0.96 8.49
CA PRO A 66 -14.59 -2.08 8.66
C PRO A 66 -15.85 -1.70 9.46
N ASN A 67 -15.82 -0.60 10.20
CA ASN A 67 -16.93 -0.12 11.02
C ASN A 67 -17.93 0.75 10.23
N ILE A 68 -17.70 0.97 8.93
CA ILE A 68 -18.65 1.70 8.09
C ILE A 68 -19.98 0.95 8.02
N GLU A 69 -21.06 1.65 8.35
CA GLU A 69 -22.41 1.13 8.22
C GLU A 69 -22.71 0.76 6.75
N ASN A 70 -23.34 -0.40 6.52
CA ASN A 70 -23.59 -0.94 5.17
C ASN A 70 -22.32 -1.18 4.32
N LEU A 71 -21.21 -1.59 4.96
CA LEU A 71 -19.91 -1.85 4.32
C LEU A 71 -20.01 -2.66 3.02
N GLY A 72 -20.82 -3.72 2.97
CA GLY A 72 -20.99 -4.53 1.76
C GLY A 72 -21.47 -3.72 0.56
N LYS A 73 -22.44 -2.83 0.76
CA LYS A 73 -22.96 -1.93 -0.28
C LYS A 73 -21.96 -0.86 -0.66
N ILE A 74 -21.16 -0.37 0.29
CA ILE A 74 -20.09 0.57 0.02
C ILE A 74 -19.00 -0.08 -0.84
N LYS A 75 -18.52 -1.28 -0.47
CA LYS A 75 -17.55 -2.04 -1.26
C LYS A 75 -18.03 -2.28 -2.68
N GLU A 76 -19.30 -2.68 -2.85
CA GLU A 76 -19.89 -2.88 -4.18
C GLU A 76 -19.86 -1.59 -5.03
N LYS A 77 -20.21 -0.44 -4.45
CA LYS A 77 -20.20 0.84 -5.18
C LYS A 77 -18.80 1.37 -5.43
N LEU A 78 -17.86 1.15 -4.51
CA LEU A 78 -16.46 1.48 -4.72
C LEU A 78 -15.88 0.63 -5.86
N GLN A 79 -16.14 -0.68 -5.88
CA GLN A 79 -15.70 -1.56 -6.96
C GLN A 79 -16.28 -1.13 -8.31
N LYS A 80 -17.54 -0.70 -8.35
CA LYS A 80 -18.14 -0.15 -9.57
C LYS A 80 -17.42 1.12 -10.06
N ALA A 81 -17.05 2.02 -9.14
CA ALA A 81 -16.30 3.23 -9.49
C ALA A 81 -14.89 2.86 -10.02
N ILE A 82 -14.21 1.93 -9.36
CA ILE A 82 -12.90 1.40 -9.76
C ILE A 82 -12.94 0.83 -11.18
N ARG A 83 -13.93 -0.03 -11.48
CA ARG A 83 -14.14 -0.59 -12.84
C ARG A 83 -14.40 0.50 -13.88
N THR A 84 -15.22 1.50 -13.54
CA THR A 84 -15.51 2.61 -14.46
C THR A 84 -14.24 3.36 -14.86
N VAL A 85 -13.33 3.59 -13.92
CA VAL A 85 -12.02 4.21 -14.19
C VAL A 85 -11.13 3.27 -14.98
N ALA A 86 -11.11 1.97 -14.63
CA ALA A 86 -10.32 0.96 -15.33
C ALA A 86 -10.69 0.88 -16.82
N ASP A 87 -11.98 0.82 -17.13
CA ASP A 87 -12.52 0.82 -18.49
C ASP A 87 -12.15 2.11 -19.24
N LYS A 88 -12.34 3.27 -18.60
CA LYS A 88 -12.04 4.59 -19.19
C LYS A 88 -10.56 4.71 -19.56
N ARG A 89 -9.66 4.18 -18.73
CA ARG A 89 -8.21 4.27 -18.90
C ARG A 89 -7.60 3.06 -19.62
N LYS A 90 -8.38 2.02 -19.90
CA LYS A 90 -7.92 0.74 -20.47
C LYS A 90 -6.80 0.09 -19.63
N ILE A 91 -6.97 0.12 -18.31
CA ILE A 91 -6.06 -0.50 -17.33
C ILE A 91 -6.75 -1.69 -16.67
N SER A 92 -5.97 -2.55 -16.01
CA SER A 92 -6.49 -3.71 -15.27
C SER A 92 -7.56 -3.28 -14.27
N GLU A 93 -8.67 -4.04 -14.12
CA GLU A 93 -9.65 -3.82 -13.05
C GLU A 93 -9.04 -3.99 -11.64
N GLU A 94 -7.93 -4.73 -11.55
CA GLU A 94 -7.20 -5.01 -10.32
C GLU A 94 -6.14 -3.94 -9.99
N TRP A 95 -6.22 -2.74 -10.59
CA TRP A 95 -5.25 -1.67 -10.31
C TRP A 95 -5.38 -1.10 -8.88
N ILE A 96 -6.45 -1.42 -8.15
CA ILE A 96 -6.67 -1.04 -6.75
C ILE A 96 -7.54 -2.09 -6.03
N ASN A 97 -6.98 -2.81 -5.05
CA ASN A 97 -7.55 -4.04 -4.48
C ASN A 97 -7.61 -4.03 -2.94
N ALA A 98 -8.65 -4.63 -2.36
CA ALA A 98 -8.88 -4.64 -0.91
C ALA A 98 -8.19 -5.83 -0.19
N HIS A 99 -6.87 -5.80 0.02
CA HIS A 99 -6.07 -6.93 0.56
C HIS A 99 -5.48 -6.73 1.97
N MET A 100 -5.90 -5.73 2.73
CA MET A 100 -5.17 -5.30 3.93
C MET A 100 -6.04 -5.20 5.22
N GLU A 101 -5.40 -5.12 6.41
CA GLU A 101 -6.09 -5.28 7.73
C GLU A 101 -5.95 -4.18 8.84
N VAL A 102 -5.17 -3.06 8.72
CA VAL A 102 -5.00 -2.03 9.81
C VAL A 102 -4.92 -0.54 9.39
N PHE A 103 -5.39 0.39 10.25
CA PHE A 103 -5.43 1.89 10.12
C PHE A 103 -4.16 2.67 10.53
N ALA A 104 -3.80 3.74 9.78
CA ALA A 104 -2.76 4.72 10.16
C ALA A 104 -2.95 6.15 9.55
N GLN A 105 -1.96 7.05 9.76
CA GLN A 105 -2.11 8.52 9.75
C GLN A 105 -1.33 9.31 8.67
N VAL A 106 -0.52 8.68 7.80
CA VAL A 106 0.23 9.41 6.75
C VAL A 106 -0.62 9.53 5.49
N ILE A 107 -0.89 10.73 4.98
CA ILE A 107 -1.66 10.91 3.72
C ILE A 107 -0.74 10.65 2.52
N LEU A 108 -1.10 9.69 1.68
CA LEU A 108 -0.45 9.38 0.40
C LEU A 108 -1.09 10.12 -0.77
N TRP A 109 -2.40 10.31 -0.72
CA TRP A 109 -3.16 11.00 -1.75
C TRP A 109 -4.42 11.64 -1.16
N HIS A 110 -4.79 12.82 -1.66
CA HIS A 110 -5.95 13.58 -1.17
C HIS A 110 -6.70 14.25 -2.32
N GLY A 111 -7.95 13.85 -2.51
CA GLY A 111 -8.93 14.46 -3.39
C GLY A 111 -10.14 15.02 -2.63
N LYS A 112 -11.17 15.42 -3.36
CA LYS A 112 -12.39 15.98 -2.75
C LYS A 112 -13.22 14.91 -2.05
N ASN A 113 -13.23 13.70 -2.61
CA ASN A 113 -14.09 12.58 -2.22
C ASN A 113 -13.31 11.37 -1.70
N LEU A 114 -12.01 11.27 -1.96
CA LEU A 114 -11.14 10.16 -1.61
C LEU A 114 -9.87 10.66 -0.90
N VAL A 115 -9.47 9.97 0.16
CA VAL A 115 -8.17 10.15 0.82
C VAL A 115 -7.54 8.78 1.02
N ILE A 116 -6.29 8.62 0.60
CA ILE A 116 -5.52 7.40 0.81
C ILE A 116 -4.42 7.69 1.82
N TYR A 117 -4.33 6.89 2.87
CA TYR A 117 -3.27 6.94 3.85
C TYR A 117 -2.30 5.77 3.68
N ALA A 118 -1.07 5.89 4.16
CA ALA A 118 -0.18 4.75 4.38
C ALA A 118 -0.63 4.03 5.65
N VAL A 119 -0.40 2.72 5.73
CA VAL A 119 -0.46 1.99 7.01
C VAL A 119 0.76 2.30 7.87
N LYS A 120 0.69 1.90 9.15
CA LYS A 120 1.79 2.06 10.10
C LYS A 120 3.07 1.43 9.55
N TRP A 121 4.21 2.08 9.75
CA TRP A 121 5.47 1.65 9.16
C TRP A 121 5.90 0.26 9.62
N GLU A 122 5.62 -0.10 10.87
CA GLU A 122 5.84 -1.44 11.43
C GLU A 122 5.12 -2.52 10.61
N TRP A 123 3.89 -2.23 10.16
CA TRP A 123 3.09 -3.16 9.36
C TRP A 123 3.62 -3.30 7.95
N SER A 124 3.96 -2.17 7.32
CA SER A 124 4.59 -2.15 6.00
C SER A 124 5.91 -2.94 6.01
N LEU A 125 6.76 -2.71 7.02
CA LEU A 125 8.04 -3.38 7.15
C LEU A 125 7.87 -4.87 7.46
N ALA A 126 7.02 -5.24 8.42
CA ALA A 126 6.79 -6.64 8.78
C ALA A 126 6.35 -7.49 7.57
N ARG A 127 5.44 -6.98 6.73
CA ARG A 127 5.00 -7.69 5.50
C ARG A 127 6.16 -7.86 4.50
N LYS A 128 7.08 -6.90 4.40
CA LYS A 128 8.28 -7.03 3.55
C LYS A 128 9.24 -8.07 4.11
N LEU A 129 9.50 -8.05 5.41
CA LEU A 129 10.34 -9.06 6.07
C LEU A 129 9.79 -10.48 5.85
N LYS A 130 8.47 -10.67 6.01
CA LYS A 130 7.82 -11.95 5.68
C LYS A 130 8.10 -12.40 4.25
N ARG A 131 7.88 -11.52 3.26
CA ARG A 131 8.11 -11.82 1.83
C ARG A 131 9.59 -12.08 1.51
N ILE A 132 10.52 -11.37 2.15
CA ILE A 132 11.95 -11.65 1.99
C ILE A 132 12.28 -13.06 2.50
N GLY A 133 11.72 -13.47 3.63
CA GLY A 133 11.89 -14.82 4.18
C GLY A 133 11.39 -15.93 3.24
N SER A 134 10.26 -15.71 2.55
CA SER A 134 9.64 -16.73 1.70
C SER A 134 10.09 -16.70 0.23
N GLU A 135 10.28 -15.51 -0.35
CA GLU A 135 10.47 -15.32 -1.80
C GLU A 135 11.82 -14.68 -2.15
N ARG A 136 12.52 -14.05 -1.19
CA ARG A 136 13.84 -13.39 -1.35
C ARG A 136 13.94 -12.42 -2.54
N ARG A 137 12.87 -11.67 -2.83
CA ARG A 137 12.87 -10.71 -3.94
C ARG A 137 13.65 -9.45 -3.57
N GLU A 138 14.58 -9.04 -4.44
CA GLU A 138 15.39 -7.83 -4.27
C GLU A 138 14.54 -6.57 -4.07
N ILE A 139 13.39 -6.51 -4.76
CA ILE A 139 12.46 -5.38 -4.65
C ILE A 139 11.84 -5.24 -3.25
N ASP A 140 11.68 -6.34 -2.50
CA ASP A 140 11.19 -6.28 -1.13
C ASP A 140 12.30 -5.90 -0.15
N ILE A 141 13.55 -6.27 -0.42
CA ILE A 141 14.72 -5.81 0.34
C ILE A 141 14.85 -4.28 0.21
N ASN A 142 14.79 -3.76 -1.02
CA ASN A 142 14.88 -2.32 -1.27
C ASN A 142 13.77 -1.51 -0.58
N ASP A 143 12.53 -2.01 -0.59
CA ASP A 143 11.43 -1.39 0.15
C ASP A 143 11.64 -1.47 1.66
N ALA A 144 12.08 -2.63 2.18
CA ALA A 144 12.32 -2.81 3.60
C ALA A 144 13.39 -1.84 4.11
N VAL A 145 14.47 -1.64 3.34
CA VAL A 145 15.54 -0.67 3.64
C VAL A 145 14.99 0.77 3.66
N ALA A 146 14.14 1.14 2.70
CA ALA A 146 13.55 2.47 2.64
C ALA A 146 12.62 2.74 3.83
N ILE A 147 11.76 1.77 4.19
CA ILE A 147 10.88 1.89 5.35
C ILE A 147 11.68 1.94 6.66
N LEU A 148 12.71 1.09 6.79
CA LEU A 148 13.59 1.07 7.95
C LEU A 148 14.26 2.43 8.17
N LYS A 149 14.73 3.09 7.10
CA LYS A 149 15.32 4.43 7.18
C LYS A 149 14.36 5.44 7.78
N ILE A 150 13.12 5.50 7.29
CA ILE A 150 12.08 6.41 7.83
C ILE A 150 11.85 6.15 9.32
N MET A 151 11.72 4.88 9.72
CA MET A 151 11.47 4.53 11.11
C MET A 151 12.64 4.90 12.02
N MET A 152 13.88 4.73 11.55
CA MET A 152 15.08 5.12 12.29
C MET A 152 15.18 6.64 12.42
N ASP A 153 14.90 7.38 11.35
CA ASP A 153 14.91 8.85 11.34
C ASP A 153 13.83 9.39 12.31
N GLN A 154 12.64 8.79 12.33
CA GLN A 154 11.56 9.14 13.24
C GLN A 154 11.86 8.79 14.71
N LYS A 155 12.53 7.66 14.96
CA LYS A 155 12.94 7.24 16.31
C LYS A 155 14.17 8.00 16.83
N GLY A 156 15.02 8.51 15.93
CA GLY A 156 16.32 9.11 16.26
C GLY A 156 17.42 8.09 16.53
N GLY A 157 17.30 6.86 16.00
CA GLY A 157 18.27 5.78 16.24
C GLY A 157 17.85 4.42 15.69
N PRO A 158 18.70 3.38 15.83
CA PRO A 158 18.42 2.05 15.31
C PRO A 158 17.17 1.40 15.92
N LEU A 159 16.48 0.60 15.11
CA LEU A 159 15.42 -0.29 15.59
C LEU A 159 16.04 -1.52 16.26
N GLU A 160 15.43 -1.96 17.34
CA GLU A 160 15.86 -3.16 18.07
C GLU A 160 15.35 -4.42 17.36
N ARG A 161 16.20 -5.44 17.25
CA ARG A 161 15.83 -6.70 16.58
C ARG A 161 14.66 -7.40 17.27
N GLU A 162 14.65 -7.40 18.59
CA GLU A 162 13.57 -8.02 19.38
C GLU A 162 12.23 -7.32 19.18
N MET A 163 12.23 -5.99 19.02
CA MET A 163 11.02 -5.25 18.62
C MET A 163 10.49 -5.75 17.26
N MET A 164 11.36 -5.90 16.27
CA MET A 164 10.97 -6.36 14.93
C MET A 164 10.50 -7.82 14.95
N LYS A 165 11.12 -8.69 15.75
CA LYS A 165 10.67 -10.08 15.94
C LYS A 165 9.29 -10.16 16.60
N GLY A 166 8.95 -9.22 17.48
CA GLY A 166 7.61 -9.08 18.09
C GLY A 166 6.49 -8.79 17.09
N TRP A 167 6.82 -8.43 15.84
CA TRP A 167 5.85 -8.26 14.76
C TRP A 167 5.38 -9.59 14.14
N ASN A 168 5.79 -10.73 14.67
CA ASN A 168 5.17 -12.02 14.34
C ASN A 168 3.64 -12.01 14.59
N THR A 169 3.16 -11.17 15.51
CA THR A 169 1.73 -10.91 15.75
C THR A 169 1.04 -10.20 14.58
N ILE A 170 1.79 -9.44 13.77
CA ILE A 170 1.33 -8.72 12.58
C ILE A 170 1.25 -9.65 11.38
N VAL A 171 2.28 -10.48 11.17
CA VAL A 171 2.40 -11.33 9.97
C VAL A 171 2.02 -12.80 10.19
N HIS A 172 1.67 -13.15 11.43
CA HIS A 172 1.34 -14.50 11.92
C HIS A 172 2.43 -15.56 11.64
N THR A 173 3.68 -15.11 11.49
CA THR A 173 4.85 -15.95 11.19
C THR A 173 6.08 -15.37 11.89
N SER A 174 7.00 -16.22 12.30
CA SER A 174 8.28 -15.78 12.88
C SER A 174 9.11 -15.03 11.84
N ILE A 175 9.73 -13.92 12.26
CA ILE A 175 10.71 -13.18 11.46
C ILE A 175 12.09 -13.69 11.88
N GLU A 176 12.80 -14.34 10.95
CA GLU A 176 14.11 -14.93 11.21
C GLU A 176 15.22 -13.88 11.29
N ASP A 177 16.27 -14.15 12.07
CA ASP A 177 17.45 -13.29 12.14
C ASP A 177 18.14 -13.14 10.77
N SER A 178 18.14 -14.20 9.97
CA SER A 178 18.68 -14.21 8.60
C SER A 178 18.04 -13.13 7.71
N VAL A 179 16.73 -12.91 7.86
CA VAL A 179 15.98 -11.89 7.12
C VAL A 179 16.36 -10.49 7.59
N LEU A 180 16.51 -10.29 8.89
CA LEU A 180 16.95 -9.01 9.46
C LEU A 180 18.38 -8.67 9.02
N ASP A 181 19.26 -9.67 8.92
CA ASP A 181 20.64 -9.49 8.45
C ASP A 181 20.69 -9.04 6.99
N ILE A 182 19.83 -9.61 6.12
CA ILE A 182 19.72 -9.19 4.72
C ILE A 182 19.34 -7.71 4.62
N VAL A 183 18.34 -7.25 5.39
CA VAL A 183 17.90 -5.86 5.37
C VAL A 183 18.97 -4.93 5.97
N ALA A 184 19.63 -5.33 7.06
CA ALA A 184 20.71 -4.55 7.67
C ALA A 184 21.92 -4.39 6.74
N ALA A 185 22.27 -5.44 6.00
CA ALA A 185 23.31 -5.39 4.98
C ALA A 185 22.91 -4.44 3.84
N GLY A 186 21.67 -4.52 3.34
CA GLY A 186 21.15 -3.62 2.31
C GLY A 186 21.08 -2.16 2.74
N PHE A 187 20.89 -1.90 4.04
CA PHE A 187 20.93 -0.55 4.61
C PHE A 187 22.36 -0.01 4.68
N SER A 188 23.32 -0.83 5.07
CA SER A 188 24.74 -0.43 5.22
C SER A 188 25.45 -0.19 3.88
N ALA A 189 24.89 -0.71 2.79
CA ALA A 189 25.42 -0.56 1.44
C ALA A 189 24.96 0.71 0.71
N LYS A 190 24.10 1.53 1.34
CA LYS A 190 23.57 2.80 0.82
C LYS A 190 24.00 3.98 1.69
#